data_AF-A0A366DFF7-F1
#
_entry.id   AF-A0A366DFF7-F1
#
_cell.length_a   1.000
_cell.length_b   1.000
_cell.length_c   1.000
_cell.angle_alpha   90.00
_cell.angle_beta   90.00
_cell.angle_gamma   90.00
#
_symmetry.space_group_name_H-M   'P 1'
#
loop_
_entity.id
_entity.type
_entity.pdbx_description
1 polymer ?
#
loop_
_entity_poly.entity_id
_entity_poly.type
_entity_poly.pdbx_seq_one_letter_code
_entity_poly.pdbx_strand_id
1 'polypeptide(L)'
;MPAQGHRKPVHSRRDKQMTFWVTAAERDRIRENAERAGVSPSAFVRGLALGKPMTAKPQGEAKELLRQLNRIGNNLQQLQRHAHMIGPSVFECLTHVYARVDAALAQWATGAVSIVLAPELITRLAHAGAVVNQLAHQANSRKPVTESDLLCALHDLTEKLLPVMR
;
A
#
# COMPACT_ATOMS: atom_id res chain seq x y z
N MET A 1 -9.63 18.12 13.98
CA MET A 1 -10.85 18.77 13.45
C MET A 1 -10.45 20.15 12.95
N PRO A 2 -10.65 20.53 11.68
CA PRO A 2 -10.43 21.91 11.28
C PRO A 2 -11.51 22.81 11.89
N ALA A 3 -11.13 23.99 12.36
CA ALA A 3 -12.01 24.97 13.00
C ALA A 3 -13.13 25.42 12.04
N GLN A 4 -14.34 25.58 12.57
CA GLN A 4 -15.48 26.17 11.86
C GLN A 4 -15.08 27.53 11.27
N GLY A 5 -15.26 27.71 9.96
CA GLY A 5 -15.12 29.02 9.30
C GLY A 5 -14.09 29.12 8.17
N HIS A 6 -13.32 28.08 7.86
CA HIS A 6 -12.34 28.16 6.77
C HIS A 6 -13.03 28.16 5.39
N ARG A 7 -13.36 29.36 4.88
CA ARG A 7 -13.88 29.55 3.52
C ARG A 7 -12.72 29.41 2.55
N LYS A 8 -12.81 28.46 1.60
CA LYS A 8 -11.79 28.32 0.55
C LYS A 8 -11.61 29.65 -0.20
N PRO A 9 -10.37 30.11 -0.42
CA PRO A 9 -10.09 31.35 -1.14
C PRO A 9 -10.79 31.39 -2.51
N VAL A 10 -11.21 32.57 -2.96
CA VAL A 10 -12.00 32.74 -4.20
C VAL A 10 -11.32 32.09 -5.41
N HIS A 11 -10.02 32.32 -5.61
CA HIS A 11 -9.22 31.71 -6.69
C HIS A 11 -9.11 30.17 -6.65
N SER A 12 -9.49 29.52 -5.55
CA SER A 12 -9.48 28.05 -5.40
C SER A 12 -10.87 27.42 -5.57
N ARG A 13 -11.91 28.25 -5.78
CA ARG A 13 -13.27 27.79 -6.03
C ARG A 13 -13.39 27.27 -7.46
N ARG A 14 -14.15 26.18 -7.60
CA ARG A 14 -14.43 25.56 -8.89
C ARG A 14 -15.80 26.04 -9.35
N ASP A 15 -15.84 27.23 -9.94
CA ASP A 15 -17.06 27.95 -10.37
C ASP A 15 -17.26 27.98 -11.89
N LYS A 16 -16.30 27.45 -12.66
CA LYS A 16 -16.40 27.30 -14.11
C LYS A 16 -16.94 25.92 -14.50
N GLN A 17 -17.88 25.90 -15.45
CA GLN A 17 -18.48 24.67 -15.98
C GLN A 17 -17.92 24.38 -17.38
N MET A 18 -17.70 23.09 -17.66
CA MET A 18 -17.34 22.57 -18.96
C MET A 18 -18.27 21.41 -19.29
N THR A 19 -18.92 21.44 -20.45
CA THR A 19 -19.91 20.46 -20.90
C THR A 19 -19.46 19.83 -22.21
N PHE A 20 -19.69 18.53 -22.33
CA PHE A 20 -19.44 17.76 -23.55
C PHE A 20 -20.50 16.67 -23.67
N TRP A 21 -20.74 16.21 -24.89
CA TRP A 21 -21.72 15.17 -25.18
C TRP A 21 -21.09 13.79 -24.98
N VAL A 22 -21.89 12.87 -24.44
CA VAL A 22 -21.55 11.47 -24.26
C VAL A 22 -22.78 10.64 -24.59
N THR A 23 -22.56 9.41 -25.04
CA THR A 23 -23.59 8.39 -25.13
C THR A 23 -24.07 7.96 -23.75
N ALA A 24 -25.23 7.29 -23.69
CA ALA A 24 -25.74 6.73 -22.44
C ALA A 24 -24.74 5.72 -21.83
N ALA A 25 -24.15 4.85 -22.67
CA ALA A 25 -23.18 3.85 -22.24
C ALA A 25 -21.91 4.49 -21.65
N GLU A 26 -21.38 5.55 -22.28
CA GLU A 26 -20.21 6.28 -21.75
C GLU A 26 -20.53 6.96 -20.42
N ARG A 27 -21.71 7.57 -20.29
CA ARG A 27 -22.15 8.19 -19.04
C ARG A 27 -22.20 7.16 -17.89
N ASP A 28 -22.78 6.01 -18.15
CA ASP A 28 -22.94 4.95 -17.13
C ASP A 28 -21.55 4.37 -16.76
N ARG A 29 -20.67 4.15 -17.74
CA ARG A 29 -19.28 3.74 -17.53
C ARG A 29 -18.49 4.75 -16.70
N ILE A 30 -18.66 6.05 -16.94
CA ILE A 30 -18.03 7.12 -16.15
C ILE A 30 -18.52 7.08 -14.71
N ARG A 31 -19.82 6.86 -14.49
CA ARG A 31 -20.40 6.75 -13.14
C ARG A 31 -19.83 5.54 -12.40
N GLU A 32 -19.84 4.36 -13.01
CA GLU A 32 -19.29 3.13 -12.42
C GLU A 32 -17.81 3.28 -12.07
N ASN A 33 -17.00 3.86 -12.96
CA ASN A 33 -15.58 4.08 -12.71
C ASN A 33 -15.34 5.10 -11.58
N ALA A 34 -16.15 6.15 -11.51
CA ALA A 34 -16.08 7.13 -10.44
C ALA A 34 -16.46 6.51 -9.08
N GLU A 35 -17.50 5.67 -9.06
CA GLU A 35 -17.92 4.91 -7.87
C GLU A 35 -16.83 3.95 -7.41
N ARG A 36 -16.22 3.19 -8.33
CA ARG A 36 -15.08 2.31 -8.05
C ARG A 36 -13.88 3.07 -7.49
N ALA A 37 -13.63 4.29 -7.98
CA ALA A 37 -12.58 5.17 -7.48
C ALA A 37 -12.98 5.92 -6.19
N GLY A 38 -14.23 5.81 -5.74
CA GLY A 38 -14.74 6.47 -4.53
C GLY A 38 -14.84 7.99 -4.63
N VAL A 39 -15.03 8.53 -5.84
CA VAL A 39 -15.12 9.97 -6.11
C VAL A 39 -16.36 10.30 -6.95
N SER A 40 -16.75 11.58 -7.01
CA SER A 40 -17.85 11.97 -7.91
C SER A 40 -17.44 11.89 -9.38
N PRO A 41 -18.37 11.69 -10.34
CA PRO A 41 -18.07 11.67 -11.77
C PRO A 41 -17.30 12.90 -12.25
N SER A 42 -17.66 14.10 -11.79
CA SER A 42 -16.95 15.33 -12.14
C SER A 42 -15.54 15.40 -11.55
N ALA A 43 -15.30 14.80 -10.38
CA ALA A 43 -13.96 14.68 -9.82
C ALA A 43 -13.12 13.65 -10.59
N PHE A 44 -13.73 12.52 -10.97
CA PHE A 44 -13.13 11.46 -11.77
C PHE A 44 -12.63 11.97 -13.13
N VAL A 45 -13.53 12.52 -13.94
CA VAL A 45 -13.21 13.04 -15.29
C VAL A 45 -12.16 14.16 -15.20
N ARG A 46 -12.30 15.08 -14.24
CA ARG A 46 -11.32 16.14 -14.03
C ARG A 46 -9.95 15.59 -13.64
N GLY A 47 -9.91 14.58 -12.77
CA GLY A 47 -8.66 13.93 -12.38
C GLY A 47 -7.92 13.40 -13.59
N LEU A 48 -8.62 12.60 -14.41
CA LEU A 48 -8.06 12.05 -15.65
C LEU A 48 -7.61 13.15 -16.63
N ALA A 49 -8.44 14.17 -16.86
CA ALA A 49 -8.11 15.28 -17.76
C ALA A 49 -6.89 16.11 -17.29
N LEU A 50 -6.57 16.08 -15.98
CA LEU A 50 -5.39 16.72 -15.39
C LEU A 50 -4.24 15.74 -15.15
N GLY A 51 -4.28 14.55 -15.75
CA GLY A 51 -3.21 13.55 -15.66
C GLY A 51 -3.11 12.84 -14.30
N LYS A 52 -4.15 12.92 -13.46
CA LYS A 52 -4.17 12.19 -12.18
C LYS A 52 -4.58 10.74 -12.41
N PRO A 53 -3.89 9.76 -11.81
CA PRO A 53 -4.34 8.38 -11.81
C PRO A 53 -5.63 8.28 -10.98
N MET A 54 -6.75 7.93 -11.63
CA MET A 54 -8.05 7.72 -10.99
C MET A 54 -8.35 6.22 -11.00
N THR A 55 -7.68 5.49 -10.12
CA THR A 55 -7.78 4.03 -10.05
C THR A 55 -8.82 3.61 -9.02
N ALA A 56 -9.38 2.42 -9.22
CA ALA A 56 -10.34 1.86 -8.28
C ALA A 56 -9.69 1.76 -6.90
N LYS A 57 -10.42 2.18 -5.87
CA LYS A 57 -9.93 2.04 -4.50
C LYS A 57 -9.79 0.54 -4.21
N PRO A 58 -8.66 0.08 -3.67
CA PRO A 58 -8.53 -1.31 -3.23
C PRO A 58 -9.63 -1.63 -2.21
N GLN A 59 -10.39 -2.70 -2.46
CA GLN A 59 -11.44 -3.21 -1.57
C GLN A 59 -11.16 -4.66 -1.18
N GLY A 60 -11.86 -5.14 -0.16
CA GLY A 60 -11.76 -6.53 0.30
C GLY A 60 -10.31 -6.95 0.59
N GLU A 61 -9.91 -8.06 -0.02
CA GLU A 61 -8.59 -8.68 0.12
C GLU A 61 -7.43 -7.78 -0.30
N ALA A 62 -7.58 -7.02 -1.39
CA ALA A 62 -6.52 -6.11 -1.85
C ALA A 62 -6.25 -5.00 -0.82
N LYS A 63 -7.30 -4.51 -0.16
CA LYS A 63 -7.16 -3.53 0.94
C LYS A 63 -6.45 -4.16 2.15
N GLU A 64 -6.80 -5.39 2.50
CA GLU A 64 -6.18 -6.09 3.62
C GLU A 64 -4.71 -6.41 3.33
N LEU A 65 -4.39 -6.86 2.12
CA LEU A 65 -3.03 -7.05 1.66
C LEU A 65 -2.19 -5.77 1.78
N LEU A 66 -2.69 -4.65 1.27
CA LEU A 66 -2.00 -3.36 1.37
C LEU A 66 -1.76 -2.96 2.83
N ARG A 67 -2.73 -3.23 3.72
CA ARG A 67 -2.56 -3.00 5.16
C ARG A 67 -1.44 -3.86 5.74
N GLN A 68 -1.38 -5.14 5.39
CA GLN A 68 -0.32 -6.05 5.84
C GLN A 68 1.05 -5.62 5.32
N LEU A 69 1.18 -5.32 4.03
CA LEU A 69 2.42 -4.86 3.41
C LEU A 69 2.94 -3.57 4.07
N ASN A 70 2.07 -2.59 4.35
CA ASN A 70 2.47 -1.37 5.05
C ASN A 70 2.99 -1.65 6.48
N ARG A 71 2.33 -2.55 7.23
CA ARG A 71 2.78 -2.94 8.58
C ARG A 71 4.15 -3.62 8.52
N ILE A 72 4.33 -4.52 7.55
CA ILE A 72 5.61 -5.22 7.33
C ILE A 72 6.70 -4.20 6.99
N GLY A 73 6.47 -3.29 6.04
CA GLY A 73 7.43 -2.24 5.68
C GLY A 73 7.87 -1.39 6.87
N ASN A 74 6.93 -0.98 7.72
CA ASN A 74 7.24 -0.24 8.95
C ASN A 74 8.10 -1.04 9.94
N ASN A 75 7.84 -2.33 10.07
CA ASN A 75 8.61 -3.21 10.96
C ASN A 75 10.02 -3.45 10.43
N LEU A 76 10.18 -3.62 9.12
CA LEU A 76 11.50 -3.71 8.46
C LEU A 76 12.32 -2.44 8.67
N GLN A 77 11.71 -1.26 8.53
CA GLN A 77 12.38 0.01 8.83
C GLN A 77 12.81 0.13 10.30
N GLN A 78 12.01 -0.39 11.24
CA GLN A 78 12.40 -0.43 12.66
C GLN A 78 13.62 -1.33 12.85
N LEU A 79 13.62 -2.53 12.26
CA LEU A 79 14.74 -3.46 12.32
C LEU A 79 16.01 -2.89 11.68
N GLN A 80 15.91 -2.12 10.60
CA GLN A 80 17.07 -1.47 9.96
C GLN A 80 17.82 -0.56 10.93
N ARG A 81 17.12 0.13 11.84
CA ARG A 81 17.76 0.99 12.86
C ARG A 81 18.62 0.20 13.84
N HIS A 82 18.31 -1.08 14.03
CA HIS A 82 19.02 -1.99 14.94
C HIS A 82 19.98 -2.93 14.21
N ALA A 83 20.04 -2.90 12.87
CA ALA A 83 20.78 -3.87 12.07
C ALA A 83 22.26 -3.95 12.47
N HIS A 84 22.89 -2.81 12.77
CA HIS A 84 24.28 -2.73 13.20
C HIS A 84 24.57 -3.49 14.51
N MET A 85 23.55 -3.71 15.35
CA MET A 85 23.67 -4.48 16.60
C MET A 85 23.41 -5.97 16.40
N ILE A 86 22.66 -6.33 15.35
CA ILE A 86 22.21 -7.71 15.11
C ILE A 86 23.26 -8.48 14.31
N GLY A 87 23.79 -7.88 13.25
CA GLY A 87 24.81 -8.52 12.42
C GLY A 87 25.13 -7.75 11.13
N PRO A 88 26.33 -7.95 10.54
CA PRO A 88 26.77 -7.20 9.38
C PRO A 88 25.95 -7.50 8.12
N SER A 89 25.46 -8.74 7.95
CA SER A 89 24.71 -9.15 6.75
C SER A 89 23.22 -8.79 6.82
N VAL A 90 22.72 -8.42 8.00
CA VAL A 90 21.32 -8.08 8.25
C VAL A 90 20.87 -6.83 7.50
N PHE A 91 21.72 -5.80 7.44
CA PHE A 91 21.35 -4.52 6.84
C PHE A 91 21.02 -4.63 5.35
N GLU A 92 21.85 -5.37 4.61
CA GLU A 92 21.65 -5.61 3.18
C GLU A 92 20.38 -6.43 2.94
N CYS A 93 20.17 -7.49 3.72
CA CYS A 93 18.97 -8.33 3.61
C CYS A 93 17.69 -7.53 3.89
N LEU A 94 17.66 -6.74 4.96
CA LEU A 94 16.51 -5.87 5.28
C LEU A 94 16.21 -4.89 4.16
N THR A 95 17.25 -4.27 3.59
CA THR A 95 17.12 -3.32 2.48
C THR A 95 16.54 -4.00 1.24
N HIS A 96 17.01 -5.21 0.92
CA HIS A 96 16.50 -5.98 -0.20
C HIS A 96 15.03 -6.36 -0.01
N VAL A 97 14.66 -6.90 1.16
CA VAL A 97 13.27 -7.29 1.44
C VAL A 97 12.35 -6.08 1.48
N TYR A 98 12.80 -4.95 2.05
CA TYR A 98 12.05 -3.71 2.04
C TYR A 98 11.74 -3.24 0.61
N ALA A 99 12.72 -3.25 -0.29
CA ALA A 99 12.51 -2.86 -1.68
C ALA A 99 11.45 -3.74 -2.37
N ARG A 100 11.40 -5.04 -2.05
CA ARG A 100 10.37 -5.95 -2.57
C ARG A 100 8.98 -5.63 -2.02
N VAL A 101 8.88 -5.32 -0.74
CA VAL A 101 7.61 -4.89 -0.11
C VAL A 101 7.13 -3.57 -0.72
N ASP A 102 8.03 -2.62 -0.95
CA ASP A 102 7.72 -1.32 -1.57
C ASP A 102 7.26 -1.48 -3.02
N ALA A 103 7.93 -2.34 -3.81
CA ALA A 103 7.49 -2.69 -5.16
C ALA A 103 6.09 -3.33 -5.16
N ALA A 104 5.81 -4.25 -4.24
CA ALA A 104 4.48 -4.84 -4.09
C ALA A 104 3.44 -3.77 -3.69
N LEU A 105 3.77 -2.86 -2.77
CA LEU A 105 2.89 -1.75 -2.41
C LEU A 105 2.55 -0.88 -3.63
N ALA A 106 3.56 -0.48 -4.41
CA ALA A 106 3.36 0.33 -5.60
C ALA A 106 2.45 -0.39 -6.62
N GLN A 107 2.69 -1.68 -6.84
CA GLN A 107 1.92 -2.50 -7.76
C GLN A 107 0.43 -2.55 -7.37
N TRP A 108 0.14 -2.83 -6.10
CA TRP A 108 -1.22 -2.97 -5.60
C TRP A 108 -1.93 -1.64 -5.31
N ALA A 109 -1.18 -0.57 -5.04
CA ALA A 109 -1.74 0.77 -4.80
C ALA A 109 -2.35 1.39 -6.06
N THR A 110 -1.81 1.05 -7.24
CA THR A 110 -2.35 1.51 -8.52
C THR A 110 -3.63 0.77 -8.92
N GLY A 111 -3.97 -0.35 -8.28
CA GLY A 111 -5.12 -1.17 -8.69
C GLY A 111 -4.98 -1.73 -10.12
N ALA A 112 -3.76 -1.74 -10.68
CA ALA A 112 -3.45 -2.31 -11.99
C ALA A 112 -3.45 -3.85 -11.99
N VAL A 113 -3.52 -4.47 -10.81
CA VAL A 113 -3.45 -5.92 -10.60
C VAL A 113 -4.85 -6.51 -10.58
N SER A 114 -5.13 -7.42 -11.52
CA SER A 114 -6.37 -8.20 -11.60
C SER A 114 -6.24 -9.62 -11.00
N ILE A 115 -5.19 -9.87 -10.21
CA ILE A 115 -4.97 -11.18 -9.58
C ILE A 115 -6.01 -11.39 -8.48
N VAL A 116 -6.70 -12.54 -8.55
CA VAL A 116 -7.55 -13.02 -7.45
C VAL A 116 -6.65 -13.37 -6.28
N LEU A 117 -6.79 -12.64 -5.18
CA LEU A 117 -6.09 -12.95 -3.94
C LEU A 117 -6.79 -14.13 -3.28
N ALA A 118 -6.05 -15.19 -2.98
CA ALA A 118 -6.58 -16.25 -2.14
C ALA A 118 -6.52 -15.78 -0.66
N PRO A 119 -7.58 -15.96 0.16
CA PRO A 119 -7.55 -15.63 1.59
C PRO A 119 -6.36 -16.24 2.33
N GLU A 120 -5.92 -17.42 1.90
CA GLU A 120 -4.79 -18.16 2.47
C GLU A 120 -3.47 -17.44 2.22
N LEU A 121 -3.32 -16.73 1.09
CA LEU A 121 -2.12 -15.93 0.80
C LEU A 121 -1.97 -14.78 1.80
N ILE A 122 -3.06 -14.06 2.05
CA ILE A 122 -3.09 -12.96 3.02
C ILE A 122 -2.79 -13.48 4.43
N THR A 123 -3.36 -14.63 4.79
CA THR A 123 -3.13 -15.28 6.08
C THR A 123 -1.66 -15.67 6.26
N ARG A 124 -1.05 -16.29 5.23
CA ARG A 124 0.39 -16.64 5.25
C ARG A 124 1.28 -15.41 5.40
N LEU A 125 0.97 -14.34 4.67
CA LEU A 125 1.72 -13.08 4.76
C LEU A 125 1.56 -12.43 6.14
N ALA A 126 0.35 -12.45 6.71
CA ALA A 126 0.09 -11.95 8.05
C ALA A 126 0.88 -12.73 9.12
N HIS A 127 1.01 -14.05 8.98
CA HIS A 127 1.82 -14.86 9.88
C HIS A 127 3.31 -14.49 9.81
N ALA A 128 3.90 -14.40 8.61
CA ALA A 128 5.29 -13.94 8.47
C ALA A 128 5.48 -12.51 8.99
N GLY A 129 4.52 -11.63 8.71
CA GLY A 129 4.52 -10.27 9.26
C GLY A 129 4.47 -10.23 10.78
N ALA A 130 3.79 -11.17 11.44
CA ALA A 130 3.76 -11.29 12.90
C ALA A 130 5.13 -11.67 13.48
N VAL A 131 5.86 -12.59 12.83
CA VAL A 131 7.24 -12.94 13.22
C VAL A 131 8.16 -11.72 13.10
N VAL A 132 8.13 -11.02 11.97
CA VAL A 132 8.92 -9.78 11.78
C VAL A 132 8.54 -8.71 12.81
N ASN A 133 7.26 -8.58 13.14
CA ASN A 133 6.79 -7.67 14.18
C ASN A 133 7.34 -8.02 15.58
N GLN A 134 7.39 -9.31 15.92
CA GLN A 134 7.94 -9.78 17.18
C GLN A 134 9.44 -9.46 17.29
N LEU A 135 10.21 -9.72 16.22
CA LEU A 135 11.63 -9.39 16.15
C LEU A 135 11.86 -7.88 16.25
N ALA A 136 11.05 -7.07 15.56
CA ALA A 136 11.11 -5.61 15.67
C ALA A 136 10.83 -5.12 17.10
N HIS A 137 9.85 -5.71 17.77
CA HIS A 137 9.53 -5.39 19.16
C HIS A 137 10.66 -5.81 20.13
N GLN A 138 11.27 -6.98 19.92
CA GLN A 138 12.42 -7.43 20.69
C GLN A 138 13.61 -6.48 20.53
N ALA A 139 13.96 -6.11 19.29
CA ALA A 139 15.03 -5.16 18.99
C ALA A 139 14.79 -3.79 19.63
N ASN A 140 13.57 -3.24 19.49
CA ASN A 140 13.17 -1.99 20.14
C ASN A 140 13.25 -2.06 21.68
N SER A 141 12.97 -3.24 22.25
CA SER A 141 13.03 -3.48 23.70
C SER A 141 14.42 -3.88 24.18
N ARG A 142 15.45 -3.82 23.32
CA ARG A 142 16.83 -4.26 23.61
C ARG A 142 16.93 -5.71 24.07
N LYS A 143 15.97 -6.55 23.70
CA LYS A 143 16.04 -8.00 23.89
C LYS A 143 16.97 -8.59 22.81
N PRO A 144 17.68 -9.68 23.10
CA PRO A 144 18.56 -10.31 22.12
C PRO A 144 17.74 -10.77 20.92
N VAL A 145 18.17 -10.34 19.73
CA VAL A 145 17.70 -10.82 18.42
C VAL A 145 18.94 -11.37 17.73
N THR A 146 18.92 -12.64 17.36
CA THR A 146 20.05 -13.23 16.65
C THR A 146 19.99 -12.92 15.16
N GLU A 147 21.16 -12.82 14.52
CA GLU A 147 21.25 -12.67 13.07
C GLU A 147 20.53 -13.82 12.34
N SER A 148 20.68 -15.06 12.81
CA SER A 148 20.03 -16.23 12.21
C SER A 148 18.50 -16.16 12.27
N ASP A 149 17.92 -15.78 13.41
CA ASP A 149 16.45 -15.70 13.57
C ASP A 149 15.87 -14.67 12.59
N LEU A 150 16.54 -13.53 12.46
CA LEU A 150 16.11 -12.47 11.56
C LEU A 150 16.27 -12.87 10.09
N LEU A 151 17.40 -13.46 9.70
CA LEU A 151 17.59 -13.92 8.32
C LEU A 151 16.57 -15.00 7.93
N CYS A 152 16.27 -15.95 8.81
CA CYS A 152 15.21 -16.95 8.59
C CYS A 152 13.84 -16.29 8.39
N ALA A 153 13.46 -15.31 9.22
CA ALA A 153 12.20 -14.60 9.09
C ALA A 153 12.12 -13.77 7.79
N LEU A 154 13.23 -13.14 7.37
CA LEU A 154 13.32 -12.38 6.13
C LEU A 154 13.23 -13.26 4.89
N HIS A 155 13.86 -14.44 4.92
CA HIS A 155 13.74 -15.43 3.85
C HIS A 155 12.29 -15.93 3.72
N ASP A 156 11.66 -16.32 4.84
CA ASP A 156 10.26 -16.77 4.87
C ASP A 156 9.28 -15.69 4.36
N LEU A 157 9.51 -14.43 4.73
CA LEU A 157 8.75 -13.30 4.22
C LEU A 157 8.93 -13.13 2.70
N THR A 158 10.16 -13.28 2.20
CA THR A 158 10.46 -13.14 0.77
C THR A 158 9.73 -14.20 -0.05
N GLU A 159 9.73 -15.45 0.40
CA GLU A 159 8.99 -16.55 -0.24
C GLU A 159 7.48 -16.26 -0.29
N LYS A 160 6.92 -15.75 0.81
CA LYS A 160 5.49 -15.41 0.89
C LYS A 160 5.11 -14.16 0.09
N LEU A 161 6.05 -13.30 -0.25
CA LEU A 161 5.84 -12.14 -1.12
C LEU A 161 5.81 -12.51 -2.62
N LEU A 162 6.45 -13.61 -3.03
CA LEU A 162 6.54 -14.01 -4.45
C LEU A 162 5.20 -14.05 -5.19
N PRO A 163 4.10 -14.61 -4.63
CA PRO A 163 2.82 -14.64 -5.33
C PRO A 163 2.15 -13.26 -5.46
N VAL A 164 2.54 -12.31 -4.62
CA VAL A 164 1.99 -10.95 -4.57
C VAL A 164 2.67 -10.01 -5.57
N MET A 165 3.90 -10.32 -5.98
CA MET A 165 4.71 -9.49 -6.87
C MET A 165 4.54 -9.81 -8.37
N ARG A 166 3.54 -10.63 -8.74
CA ARG A 166 3.29 -11.08 -10.12
C ARG A 166 2.34 -10.17 -10.85
#